data_AF-A0A972H3A7-F1
#
_entry.id   AF-A0A972H3A7-F1
#
_cell.length_a   1.000
_cell.length_b   1.000
_cell.length_c   1.000
_cell.angle_alpha   90.00
_cell.angle_beta   90.00
_cell.angle_gamma   90.00
#
_symmetry.space_group_name_H-M   'P 1'
#
loop_
_entity.id
_entity.type
_entity.pdbx_description
1 polymer ?
#
loop_
_entity_poly.entity_id
_entity_poly.type
_entity_poly.pdbx_seq_one_letter_code
_entity_poly.pdbx_strand_id
1 'polypeptide(L)'
;MPTLEFQGKQIEVDEEGYLQNLDDWTPELATYMAQQDGLELTQEHWDIINFLRDYYNKYQIAPMIKILVKEIKKTMGPEKGNTKYLYQLFPDGPAKQACRYAGLPKPTGCV
;
A
#
# COMPACT_ATOMS: atom_id res chain seq x y z
N MET A 1 17.42 -11.69 -6.36
CA MET A 1 16.54 -10.66 -5.78
C MET A 1 16.00 -9.87 -6.95
N PRO A 2 14.67 -9.81 -7.14
CA PRO A 2 14.10 -9.00 -8.20
C PRO A 2 14.40 -7.52 -7.96
N THR A 3 14.69 -6.79 -9.03
CA THR A 3 14.94 -5.35 -8.99
C THR A 3 14.04 -4.64 -9.98
N LEU A 4 13.57 -3.47 -9.58
CA LEU A 4 12.71 -2.62 -10.39
C LEU A 4 13.51 -1.40 -10.82
N GLU A 5 13.58 -1.15 -12.14
CA GLU A 5 14.23 0.05 -12.66
C GLU A 5 13.25 1.23 -12.63
N PHE A 6 13.58 2.27 -11.88
CA PHE A 6 12.77 3.47 -11.75
C PHE A 6 13.66 4.72 -11.73
N GLN A 7 13.43 5.67 -12.64
CA GLN A 7 14.23 6.90 -12.79
C GLN A 7 15.75 6.65 -12.89
N GLY A 8 16.17 5.54 -13.51
CA GLY A 8 17.58 5.16 -13.64
C GLY A 8 18.21 4.60 -12.36
N LYS A 9 17.42 4.36 -11.31
CA LYS A 9 17.81 3.63 -10.10
C LYS A 9 17.28 2.20 -10.15
N GLN A 10 18.06 1.27 -9.59
CA GLN A 10 17.59 -0.09 -9.33
C GLN A 10 17.06 -0.14 -7.91
N ILE A 11 15.75 -0.38 -7.79
CA ILE A 11 15.06 -0.50 -6.52
C ILE A 11 14.94 -1.98 -6.19
N GLU A 12 15.43 -2.38 -5.02
CA GLU A 12 15.35 -3.76 -4.56
C GLU A 12 13.93 -4.07 -4.06
N VAL A 13 13.33 -5.12 -4.64
CA VAL A 13 12.02 -5.62 -4.25
C VAL A 13 12.10 -7.11 -3.90
N ASP A 14 11.10 -7.61 -3.17
CA ASP A 14 10.94 -9.05 -2.97
C ASP A 14 10.20 -9.72 -4.15
N GLU A 15 10.06 -11.05 -4.12
CA GLU A 15 9.35 -11.84 -5.15
C GLU A 15 7.88 -11.43 -5.34
N GLU A 16 7.25 -10.86 -4.31
CA GLU A 16 5.89 -10.30 -4.37
C GLU A 16 5.86 -8.80 -4.71
N GLY A 17 7.02 -8.19 -4.96
CA GLY A 17 7.15 -6.81 -5.39
C GLY A 17 7.05 -5.77 -4.27
N TYR A 18 7.30 -6.13 -3.01
CA TYR A 18 7.42 -5.17 -1.90
C TYR A 18 8.83 -4.59 -1.84
N LEU A 19 8.94 -3.30 -1.49
CA LEU A 19 10.23 -2.64 -1.31
C LEU A 19 11.02 -3.28 -0.17
N GLN A 20 12.29 -3.60 -0.44
CA GLN A 20 13.25 -4.01 0.60
C GLN A 20 13.67 -2.81 1.45
N ASN A 21 13.85 -1.66 0.81
CA ASN A 21 14.24 -0.41 1.44
C ASN A 21 13.06 0.58 1.45
N LEU A 22 12.60 0.94 2.65
CA LEU A 22 11.51 1.91 2.83
C LEU A 22 11.87 3.32 2.36
N ASP A 23 13.16 3.67 2.38
CA ASP A 23 13.68 4.99 1.99
C ASP A 23 13.65 5.23 0.47
N ASP A 24 13.65 4.14 -0.31
CA ASP A 24 13.50 4.20 -1.77
C ASP A 24 12.07 4.59 -2.19
N TRP A 25 11.11 4.54 -1.26
CA TRP A 25 9.73 4.87 -1.57
C TRP A 25 9.56 6.34 -1.94
N THR A 26 8.92 6.58 -3.08
CA THR A 26 8.45 7.90 -3.50
C THR A 26 7.02 7.79 -4.03
N PRO A 27 6.24 8.89 -4.03
CA PRO A 27 4.90 8.88 -4.63
C PRO A 27 4.90 8.48 -6.12
N GLU A 28 5.96 8.86 -6.84
CA GLU A 28 6.12 8.50 -8.24
C GLU A 28 6.39 7.00 -8.41
N LEU A 29 7.22 6.40 -7.54
CA LEU A 29 7.47 4.96 -7.53
C LEU A 29 6.20 4.16 -7.23
N ALA A 30 5.39 4.60 -6.26
CA ALA A 30 4.11 3.96 -5.96
C ALA A 30 3.18 3.95 -7.19
N THR A 31 3.09 5.10 -7.89
CA THR A 31 2.32 5.22 -9.14
C THR A 31 2.85 4.28 -10.20
N TYR A 32 4.18 4.24 -10.39
CA TYR A 32 4.81 3.35 -11.36
C TYR A 32 4.51 1.88 -11.07
N MET A 33 4.64 1.44 -9.83
CA MET A 33 4.31 0.08 -9.40
C MET A 33 2.84 -0.25 -9.66
N ALA A 34 1.92 0.65 -9.31
CA ALA A 34 0.50 0.44 -9.55
C ALA A 34 0.16 0.36 -11.05
N GLN A 35 0.79 1.20 -11.87
CA GLN A 35 0.63 1.15 -13.32
C GLN A 35 1.14 -0.16 -13.93
N GLN A 36 2.23 -0.73 -13.42
CA GLN A 36 2.70 -2.06 -13.85
C GLN A 36 1.68 -3.16 -13.53
N ASP A 37 0.95 -3.04 -12.42
CA ASP A 37 -0.15 -3.92 -12.03
C ASP A 37 -1.50 -3.57 -12.70
N GLY A 38 -1.52 -2.57 -13.59
CA GLY A 38 -2.74 -2.13 -14.29
C GLY A 38 -3.73 -1.36 -13.41
N LEU A 39 -3.27 -0.82 -12.28
CA LEU A 39 -4.06 -0.02 -11.34
C LEU A 39 -3.68 1.47 -11.42
N GLU A 40 -4.68 2.34 -11.53
CA GLU A 40 -4.49 3.79 -11.46
C GLU A 40 -4.71 4.29 -10.04
N LEU A 41 -3.69 4.92 -9.44
CA LEU A 41 -3.78 5.51 -8.10
C LEU A 41 -4.53 6.85 -8.14
N THR A 42 -5.84 6.78 -8.00
CA THR A 42 -6.68 7.97 -7.77
C THR A 42 -6.47 8.57 -6.38
N GLN A 43 -7.05 9.75 -6.12
CA GLN A 43 -7.01 10.41 -4.81
C GLN A 43 -7.43 9.50 -3.65
N GLU A 44 -8.40 8.62 -3.91
CA GLU A 44 -8.91 7.66 -2.92
C GLU A 44 -7.88 6.58 -2.58
N HIS A 45 -7.07 6.14 -3.54
CA HIS A 45 -5.97 5.22 -3.28
C HIS A 45 -4.88 5.93 -2.45
N TRP A 46 -4.59 7.18 -2.79
CA TRP A 46 -3.63 8.01 -2.06
C TRP A 46 -4.03 8.26 -0.60
N ASP A 47 -5.31 8.48 -0.33
CA ASP A 47 -5.85 8.56 1.03
C ASP A 47 -5.45 7.32 1.85
N ILE A 48 -5.66 6.12 1.31
CA ILE A 48 -5.34 4.86 2.00
C ILE A 48 -3.82 4.65 2.11
N ILE A 49 -3.07 4.93 1.05
CA ILE A 49 -1.60 4.80 1.01
C ILE A 49 -0.95 5.72 2.05
N ASN A 50 -1.34 6.99 2.08
CA ASN A 50 -0.82 7.96 3.04
C ASN A 50 -1.22 7.61 4.47
N PHE A 51 -2.46 7.13 4.67
CA PHE A 51 -2.89 6.61 5.97
C PHE A 51 -2.01 5.45 6.45
N LEU A 52 -1.70 4.49 5.58
CA LEU A 52 -0.84 3.37 5.90
C LEU A 52 0.58 3.81 6.27
N ARG A 53 1.13 4.80 5.54
CA ARG A 53 2.46 5.35 5.84
C ARG A 53 2.50 6.08 7.18
N ASP A 54 1.48 6.89 7.49
CA ASP A 54 1.35 7.54 8.80
C ASP A 54 1.23 6.50 9.92
N TYR A 55 0.38 5.48 9.71
CA TYR A 55 0.21 4.38 10.66
C TYR A 55 1.53 3.64 10.90
N TYR A 56 2.26 3.30 9.84
CA TYR A 56 3.56 2.63 9.97
C TYR A 56 4.59 3.52 10.66
N ASN A 57 4.65 4.81 10.34
CA ASN A 57 5.53 5.75 11.02
C ASN A 57 5.24 5.78 12.54
N LYS A 58 3.96 5.81 12.91
CA LYS A 58 3.52 5.86 14.32
C LYS A 58 3.68 4.56 15.10
N TYR A 59 3.39 3.41 14.48
CA TYR A 59 3.30 2.13 15.17
C TYR A 59 4.38 1.12 14.76
N GLN A 60 5.19 1.44 13.74
CA GLN A 60 6.25 0.60 13.17
C GLN A 60 5.74 -0.79 12.74
N ILE A 61 4.45 -0.87 12.38
CA ILE A 61 3.78 -2.12 11.99
C ILE A 61 2.76 -1.86 10.89
N ALA A 62 2.73 -2.74 9.88
CA ALA A 62 1.71 -2.71 8.83
C ALA A 62 0.38 -3.25 9.38
N PRO A 63 -0.74 -2.50 9.26
CA PRO A 63 -2.01 -2.94 9.80
C PRO A 63 -2.64 -4.05 8.95
N MET A 64 -3.22 -5.04 9.61
CA MET A 64 -4.05 -6.06 8.95
C MET A 64 -5.36 -5.46 8.42
N ILE A 65 -6.00 -6.12 7.45
CA ILE A 65 -7.23 -5.62 6.78
C ILE A 65 -8.34 -5.20 7.75
N LYS A 66 -8.56 -5.95 8.85
CA LYS A 66 -9.59 -5.60 9.84
C LYS A 66 -9.30 -4.29 10.57
N ILE A 67 -8.02 -4.02 10.85
CA ILE A 67 -7.58 -2.77 11.49
C ILE A 67 -7.66 -1.64 10.47
N LEU A 68 -7.19 -1.87 9.24
CA LEU A 68 -7.29 -0.90 8.15
C LEU A 68 -8.74 -0.43 7.96
N VAL A 69 -9.69 -1.36 7.77
CA VAL A 69 -11.12 -1.02 7.62
C VAL A 69 -11.64 -0.22 8.82
N LYS A 70 -11.28 -0.63 10.04
CA LYS A 70 -11.74 0.02 11.27
C LYS A 70 -11.19 1.44 11.41
N GLU A 71 -9.91 1.65 11.09
CA GLU A 71 -9.27 2.96 11.21
C GLU A 71 -9.68 3.90 10.09
N ILE A 72 -9.82 3.41 8.84
CA ILE A 72 -10.41 4.19 7.74
C ILE A 72 -11.86 4.56 8.08
N LYS A 73 -12.64 3.66 8.68
CA LYS A 73 -14.00 3.97 9.14
C LYS A 73 -14.05 5.09 10.17
N LYS A 74 -13.06 5.18 11.06
CA LYS A 74 -12.98 6.23 12.07
C LYS A 74 -12.49 7.56 11.50
N THR A 75 -11.53 7.52 10.58
CA THR A 75 -10.85 8.71 10.04
C THR A 75 -11.59 9.32 8.85
N MET A 76 -12.09 8.48 7.95
CA MET A 76 -12.73 8.88 6.68
C MET A 76 -14.22 8.54 6.61
N GLY A 77 -14.77 7.93 7.66
CA GLY A 77 -16.18 7.58 7.75
C GLY A 77 -16.54 6.19 7.22
N PRO A 78 -17.78 5.73 7.51
CA PRO A 78 -18.25 4.38 7.17
C PRO A 78 -18.33 4.10 5.67
N GLU A 79 -18.44 5.13 4.85
CA GLU A 79 -18.56 5.02 3.39
C GLU A 79 -17.24 4.57 2.74
N LYS A 80 -16.09 5.03 3.25
CA LYS A 80 -14.77 4.57 2.83
C LYS A 80 -14.25 3.41 3.68
N GLY A 81 -14.64 3.36 4.95
CA GLY A 81 -14.21 2.33 5.91
C GLY A 81 -14.98 1.03 5.82
N ASN A 82 -15.09 0.44 4.63
CA ASN A 82 -15.70 -0.86 4.44
C ASN A 82 -14.90 -1.72 3.47
N THR A 83 -14.98 -3.03 3.66
CA THR A 83 -14.24 -4.00 2.85
C THR A 83 -14.57 -3.87 1.37
N LYS A 84 -15.84 -3.68 1.00
CA LYS A 84 -16.27 -3.58 -0.39
C LYS A 84 -15.58 -2.42 -1.12
N TYR A 85 -15.56 -1.24 -0.51
CA TYR A 85 -14.89 -0.06 -1.04
C TYR A 85 -13.38 -0.28 -1.20
N LEU A 86 -12.72 -0.85 -0.18
CA LEU A 86 -11.30 -1.14 -0.26
C LEU A 86 -10.96 -2.16 -1.35
N TYR A 87 -11.80 -3.18 -1.57
CA TYR A 87 -11.63 -4.12 -2.68
C TYR A 87 -11.94 -3.52 -4.05
N GLN A 88 -12.74 -2.45 -4.13
CA GLN A 88 -12.93 -1.71 -5.37
C GLN A 88 -11.68 -0.91 -5.75
N LEU A 89 -11.00 -0.34 -4.76
CA LEU A 89 -9.73 0.36 -4.96
C LEU A 89 -8.58 -0.64 -5.20
N PHE A 90 -8.55 -1.73 -4.43
CA PHE A 90 -7.44 -2.67 -4.43
C PHE A 90 -7.96 -4.11 -4.63
N PRO A 91 -8.21 -4.52 -5.88
CA PRO A 91 -8.90 -5.78 -6.20
C PRO A 91 -8.10 -7.04 -5.84
N ASP A 92 -6.77 -7.00 -5.86
CA ASP A 92 -5.90 -8.15 -5.51
C ASP A 92 -5.71 -8.30 -3.99
N GLY A 93 -6.37 -7.46 -3.20
CA GLY A 93 -6.36 -7.51 -1.75
C GLY A 93 -5.93 -6.17 -1.16
N PRO A 94 -6.82 -5.49 -0.41
CA PRO A 94 -6.58 -4.11 -0.03
C PRO A 94 -5.42 -3.91 0.93
N ALA A 95 -5.26 -4.77 1.93
CA ALA A 95 -4.10 -4.68 2.79
C ALA A 95 -2.80 -4.97 2.04
N LYS A 96 -2.81 -5.97 1.14
CA LYS A 96 -1.64 -6.42 0.38
C LYS A 96 -1.18 -5.35 -0.60
N GLN A 97 -2.04 -4.94 -1.52
CA GLN A 97 -1.74 -3.94 -2.54
C GLN A 97 -1.47 -2.57 -1.93
N ALA A 98 -2.30 -2.11 -0.99
CA ALA A 98 -2.09 -0.80 -0.40
C ALA A 98 -0.78 -0.73 0.40
N CYS A 99 -0.38 -1.79 1.12
CA CYS A 99 0.94 -1.83 1.78
C CYS A 99 2.08 -1.83 0.75
N ARG A 100 1.95 -2.60 -0.33
CA ARG A 100 2.95 -2.65 -1.41
C ARG A 100 3.16 -1.28 -2.04
N TYR A 101 2.09 -0.58 -2.43
CA TYR A 101 2.19 0.77 -3.01
C TYR A 101 2.54 1.83 -1.98
N ALA A 102 2.25 1.62 -0.69
CA ALA A 102 2.75 2.47 0.38
C ALA A 102 4.23 2.25 0.69
N GLY A 103 4.89 1.30 0.01
CA GLY A 103 6.29 0.95 0.24
C GLY A 103 6.54 0.24 1.55
N LEU A 104 5.49 -0.25 2.20
CA LEU A 104 5.57 -0.93 3.49
C LEU A 104 5.92 -2.40 3.31
N PRO A 105 6.57 -3.04 4.30
CA PRO A 105 6.79 -4.48 4.25
C PRO A 105 5.46 -5.24 4.20
N LYS A 106 5.51 -6.47 3.68
CA LYS A 106 4.36 -7.36 3.61
C LYS A 106 3.67 -7.47 4.99
N PRO A 107 2.35 -7.22 5.08
CA PRO A 107 1.64 -7.31 6.34
C PRO A 107 1.70 -8.74 6.89
N THR A 108 2.35 -8.91 8.03
CA THR A 108 2.46 -10.19 8.72
C THR A 108 1.15 -10.44 9.47
N GLY A 109 0.25 -11.24 8.90
CA GLY A 109 -1.06 -11.50 9.51
C GLY A 109 -2.07 -12.26 8.65
N CYS A 110 -1.70 -12.77 7.48
CA CYS A 110 -2.51 -13.74 6.74
C CYS A 110 -2.27 -15.13 7.33
N VAL A 111 -2.94 -15.43 8.45
CA VAL A 111 -3.16 -16.78 8.98
C VAL A 111 -4.65 -16.92 9.28
#